data_AF-A0A971QUM4-F1
#
_entry.id   AF-A0A971QUM4-F1
#
_cell.length_a   1.000
_cell.length_b   1.000
_cell.length_c   1.000
_cell.angle_alpha   90.00
_cell.angle_beta   90.00
_cell.angle_gamma   90.00
#
_symmetry.space_group_name_H-M   'P 1'
#
loop_
_entity.id
_entity.type
_entity.pdbx_description
1 polymer ?
#
loop_
_entity_poly.entity_id
_entity_poly.type
_entity_poly.pdbx_seq_one_letter_code
_entity_poly.pdbx_strand_id
1 'polypeptide(L)' 'MGMIKKEEIRGRQDAEGKIVCADCMEDDDWKDVREADLFTDDHVEKSDDLFFCDLCGNQL' A
#
# COMPACT_ATOMS: atom_id res chain seq x y z
N MET A 1 -0.14 -16.67 11.24
CA MET A 1 -0.21 -15.36 10.56
C MET A 1 1.06 -15.24 9.74
N GLY A 2 0.93 -15.26 8.41
CA GLY A 2 2.08 -15.08 7.52
C GLY A 2 2.54 -13.63 7.65
N MET A 3 3.82 -13.43 7.93
CA MET A 3 4.41 -12.10 8.01
C MET A 3 4.46 -11.55 6.58
N ILE A 4 3.73 -10.47 6.29
CA ILE A 4 3.85 -9.77 5.02
C ILE A 4 5.27 -9.18 4.96
N LYS A 5 6.04 -9.48 3.91
CA LYS A 5 7.37 -8.88 3.76
C LYS A 5 7.23 -7.45 3.25
N LYS A 6 8.08 -6.55 3.76
CA LYS A 6 8.11 -5.15 3.32
C LYS A 6 8.31 -5.01 1.80
N GLU A 7 9.04 -5.95 1.22
CA GLU A 7 9.34 -6.05 -0.21
C GLU A 7 8.10 -6.33 -1.07
N GLU A 8 7.06 -6.94 -0.49
CA GLU A 8 5.82 -7.28 -1.17
C GLU A 8 4.81 -6.13 -1.10
N ILE A 9 5.09 -5.05 -0.37
CA ILE A 9 4.18 -3.94 -0.14
C ILE A 9 4.34 -2.93 -1.26
N ARG A 10 3.26 -2.71 -2.01
CA ARG A 10 3.16 -1.68 -3.04
C ARG A 10 2.70 -0.34 -2.48
N GLY A 11 1.88 -0.35 -1.43
CA GLY A 11 1.34 0.87 -0.83
C GLY A 11 0.47 0.62 0.38
N ARG A 12 -0.17 1.69 0.87
CA ARG A 12 -1.16 1.65 1.95
C ARG A 12 -2.39 2.49 1.62
N GLN A 13 -3.50 2.16 2.25
CA GLN A 13 -4.67 3.02 2.36
C GLN A 13 -4.71 3.65 3.75
N ASP A 14 -4.98 4.95 3.85
CA ASP A 14 -5.24 5.60 5.14
C ASP A 14 -6.71 5.49 5.56
N ALA A 15 -7.04 5.82 6.81
CA ALA A 15 -8.42 5.79 7.33
C ALA A 15 -9.37 6.73 6.57
N GLU A 16 -8.83 7.78 5.94
CA GLU A 16 -9.57 8.69 5.05
C GLU A 16 -9.81 8.11 3.65
N GLY A 17 -9.23 6.94 3.34
CA GLY A 17 -9.33 6.28 2.04
C GLY A 17 -8.28 6.71 1.01
N LYS A 18 -7.29 7.51 1.41
CA LYS A 18 -6.18 7.90 0.53
C LYS A 18 -5.22 6.75 0.30
N ILE A 19 -4.79 6.56 -0.94
CA ILE A 19 -3.85 5.53 -1.32
C ILE A 19 -2.47 6.14 -1.52
N VAL A 20 -1.46 5.59 -0.84
CA VAL A 20 -0.08 6.06 -0.91
C VAL A 20 0.83 4.89 -1.30
N CYS A 21 1.62 5.05 -2.37
CA CYS A 21 2.58 4.03 -2.78
C CYS A 21 3.79 3.96 -1.84
N ALA A 22 4.48 2.83 -1.86
CA ALA A 22 5.64 2.58 -1.03
C ALA A 22 6.77 3.59 -1.23
N ASP A 23 6.91 4.15 -2.44
CA ASP A 23 7.85 5.22 -2.74
C ASP A 23 7.47 6.56 -2.10
N CYS A 24 6.18 6.82 -1.90
CA CYS A 24 5.69 8.05 -1.27
C CYS A 24 5.44 7.91 0.23
N MET A 25 5.47 6.68 0.76
CA MET A 25 5.35 6.45 2.20
C MET A 25 6.63 6.88 2.91
N GLU A 26 6.48 7.70 3.95
CA GLU A 26 7.59 8.10 4.82
C GLU A 26 7.88 7.00 5.85
N ASP A 27 9.08 6.98 6.45
CA ASP A 27 9.44 6.00 7.48
C ASP A 27 8.46 5.96 8.67
N ASP A 28 7.74 7.05 8.92
CA ASP A 28 6.71 7.14 9.96
C ASP A 28 5.40 6.44 9.54
N ASP A 29 5.02 6.50 8.26
CA ASP A 29 3.85 5.77 7.74
C ASP A 29 3.96 4.26 7.97
N TRP A 30 5.18 3.72 7.91
CA TRP A 30 5.45 2.30 8.14
C TRP A 30 5.25 1.86 9.59
N LYS A 31 5.23 2.79 10.56
CA LYS A 31 5.04 2.47 11.98
C LYS A 31 3.57 2.36 12.37
N ASP A 32 2.72 3.16 11.74
CA ASP A 32 1.29 3.25 12.07
C ASP A 32 0.40 2.46 11.10
N VAL A 33 0.95 1.91 10.01
CA VAL A 33 0.19 1.11 9.06
C VAL A 33 -0.16 -0.27 9.61
N ARG A 34 -1.43 -0.68 9.45
CA ARG A 34 -1.88 -2.03 9.78
C ARG A 34 -1.79 -2.91 8.56
N GLU A 35 -1.53 -4.20 8.77
CA GLU A 35 -1.45 -5.19 7.69
C GLU A 35 -2.71 -5.26 6.81
N ALA A 36 -3.87 -4.96 7.38
CA ALA A 36 -5.15 -4.94 6.66
C ALA A 36 -5.30 -3.76 5.68
N ASP A 37 -4.53 -2.69 5.90
CA ASP A 37 -4.59 -1.44 5.11
C ASP A 37 -3.48 -1.41 4.04
N LEU A 38 -2.69 -2.49 3.92
CA LEU A 38 -1.61 -2.59 2.96
C LEU A 38 -2.07 -3.19 1.64
N PHE A 39 -1.59 -2.59 0.55
CA PHE A 39 -1.63 -3.18 -0.78
C PHE A 39 -0.35 -3.95 -1.01
N THR A 40 -0.46 -5.26 -1.12
CA THR A 40 0.65 -6.13 -1.52
C THR A 40 0.62 -6.39 -3.02
N ASP A 41 1.74 -6.82 -3.57
CA ASP A 41 1.86 -7.27 -4.96
C ASP A 41 0.77 -8.31 -5.29
N ASP A 42 0.58 -9.32 -4.42
CA ASP A 42 -0.47 -10.32 -4.54
C ASP A 42 -1.89 -9.72 -4.57
N HIS A 43 -2.14 -8.67 -3.78
CA HIS A 43 -3.44 -7.99 -3.75
C HIS A 43 -3.65 -7.22 -5.07
N VAL A 44 -2.66 -6.46 -5.52
CA VAL A 44 -2.77 -5.67 -6.76
C VAL A 44 -2.84 -6.57 -8.00
N GLU A 45 -2.11 -7.69 -8.02
CA GLU A 45 -2.15 -8.64 -9.15
C GLU A 45 -3.44 -9.45 -9.21
N LYS A 46 -4.06 -9.76 -8.07
CA LYS A 46 -5.31 -10.54 -8.02
C LYS A 46 -6.57 -9.70 -8.11
N SER A 47 -6.47 -8.41 -7.82
CA SER A 47 -7.57 -7.48 -7.98
C SER A 47 -7.64 -6.99 -9.42
N ASP A 48 -8.84 -6.97 -9.99
CA ASP A 48 -9.11 -6.29 -11.28
C ASP A 48 -9.11 -4.75 -11.13
N ASP A 49 -9.10 -4.26 -9.89
CA ASP A 49 -9.06 -2.84 -9.56
C ASP A 49 -7.67 -2.23 -9.74
N LEU A 50 -7.62 -1.08 -10.39
CA LEU A 50 -6.40 -0.30 -10.54
C LEU A 50 -6.26 0.65 -9.36
N PHE A 51 -5.25 0.42 -8.52
CA PHE A 51 -4.94 1.29 -7.41
C PHE A 51 -3.85 2.28 -7.80
N PHE A 52 -4.11 3.57 -7.58
CA PHE A 52 -3.20 4.66 -7.90
C PHE A 52 -2.82 5.41 -6.63
N CYS A 53 -1.58 5.84 -6.54
CA CYS A 53 -1.14 6.72 -5.48
C CYS A 53 -1.73 8.12 -5.64
N ASP A 54 -2.43 8.62 -4.63
CA ASP A 54 -2.98 9.97 -4.58
C ASP A 54 -1.91 11.07 -4.54
N LEU A 55 -0.66 10.75 -4.19
CA LEU A 55 0.44 11.72 -4.10
C LEU A 55 1.18 11.89 -5.42
N CYS A 56 1.59 10.80 -6.06
CA CYS A 56 2.38 10.85 -7.30
C CYS A 56 1.60 10.47 -8.57
N GLY A 57 0.39 9.89 -8.44
CA GLY A 57 -0.43 9.43 -9.56
C GLY A 57 0.05 8.13 -10.21
N ASN A 58 1.12 7.51 -9.70
CA ASN A 58 1.60 6.24 -10.22
C ASN A 58 0.70 5.08 -9.76
N GLN A 59 0.59 4.06 -10.60
CA GLN A 59 -0.05 2.81 -10.22
C GLN A 59 0.81 2.07 -9.18
N LEU A 60 0.14 1.44 -8.21
CA LEU A 60 0.76 0.57 -7.20
C LEU A 60 1.40 -0.68 -7.83
#